data_AF-A0A660UQ09-F1
#
_entry.id   AF-A0A660UQ09-F1
#
_cell.length_a   1.000
_cell.length_b   1.000
_cell.length_c   1.000
_cell.angle_alpha   90.00
_cell.angle_beta   90.00
_cell.angle_gamma   90.00
#
_symmetry.space_group_name_H-M   'P 1'
#
loop_
_entity.id
_entity.type
_entity.pdbx_description
1 polymer ?
#
loop_
_entity_poly.entity_id
_entity_poly.type
_entity_poly.pdbx_seq_one_letter_code
_entity_poly.pdbx_strand_id
1 'polypeptide(L)' 'MELKCKNCGSEEFITRPNQYDIYKFVDGKLVFQNSEVTNNEVELFCRECSERIDFASCDLIGKKHG' A
#
# COMPACT_ATOMS: atom_id res chain seq x y z
N MET A 1 18.53 14.77 0.06
CA MET A 1 17.54 15.07 -0.98
C MET A 1 16.19 14.92 -0.32
N GLU A 2 15.47 16.03 -0.08
CA GLU A 2 14.12 15.96 0.49
C GLU A 2 13.17 15.52 -0.63
N LEU A 3 12.44 14.44 -0.39
CA LEU A 3 11.55 13.86 -1.36
C LEU A 3 10.16 14.49 -1.22
N LYS A 4 9.84 15.40 -2.13
CA LYS A 4 8.54 16.07 -2.21
C LYS A 4 7.88 15.75 -3.55
N CYS A 5 6.55 15.68 -3.55
CA CYS A 5 5.78 15.59 -4.78
C CYS A 5 6.11 16.81 -5.67
N LYS A 6 6.51 16.57 -6.92
CA LYS A 6 6.86 17.65 -7.85
C LYS A 6 5.65 18.49 -8.27
N ASN A 7 4.45 17.96 -8.12
CA ASN A 7 3.21 18.63 -8.51
C ASN A 7 2.68 19.55 -7.40
N CYS A 8 2.57 19.07 -6.16
CA CYS A 8 1.96 19.84 -5.06
C CYS A 8 2.92 20.17 -3.89
N GLY A 9 4.14 19.66 -3.89
CA GLY A 9 5.10 19.86 -2.80
C GLY A 9 4.86 19.02 -1.54
N SER A 10 3.84 18.15 -1.52
CA SER A 10 3.55 17.27 -0.37
C SER A 10 4.68 16.27 -0.11
N GLU A 11 4.87 15.93 1.17
CA GLU A 11 5.84 14.95 1.68
C GLU A 11 5.17 13.63 2.08
N GLU A 12 3.84 13.53 1.94
CA GLU A 12 3.09 12.33 2.25
C GLU A 12 2.71 11.56 0.99
N PHE A 13 2.98 10.25 1.03
CA PHE A 13 2.73 9.32 -0.07
C PHE A 13 1.98 8.10 0.44
N ILE A 14 1.14 7.54 -0.42
CA ILE A 14 0.32 6.37 -0.13
C ILE A 14 0.53 5.31 -1.20
N THR A 15 0.57 4.05 -0.80
CA THR A 15 0.52 2.94 -1.75
C THR A 15 -0.91 2.64 -2.10
N ARG A 16 -1.14 2.09 -3.29
CA ARG A 16 -2.44 1.49 -3.59
C ARG A 16 -2.71 0.32 -2.63
N PRO A 17 -3.96 0.13 -2.15
CA PRO A 17 -4.32 -1.07 -1.43
C PRO A 17 -4.03 -2.31 -2.28
N ASN A 18 -3.16 -3.18 -1.78
CA ASN A 18 -2.73 -4.39 -2.45
C ASN A 18 -2.87 -5.64 -1.57
N GLN A 19 -3.64 -5.56 -0.48
CA GLN A 19 -3.88 -6.66 0.44
C GLN A 19 -5.38 -6.79 0.73
N TYR A 20 -5.88 -8.01 0.81
CA TYR A 20 -7.19 -8.31 1.37
C TYR A 20 -7.09 -9.38 2.44
N ASP A 21 -8.11 -9.41 3.31
CA ASP A 21 -8.27 -10.43 4.34
C ASP A 21 -9.30 -11.46 3.89
N ILE A 22 -8.98 -12.73 4.07
CA ILE A 22 -9.88 -13.85 3.80
C ILE A 22 -10.55 -14.25 5.10
N TYR A 23 -11.89 -14.31 5.07
CA TYR A 23 -12.71 -14.83 6.15
C TYR A 23 -13.44 -16.08 5.70
N LYS A 24 -13.61 -17.03 6.61
CA LYS A 24 -14.42 -18.23 6.40
C LYS A 24 -15.60 -18.23 7.36
N PHE A 25 -16.76 -18.62 6.87
CA PHE A 25 -17.94 -18.79 7.70
C PHE A 25 -17.88 -20.12 8.44
N VAL A 26 -17.85 -20.09 9.78
CA VAL A 26 -17.80 -21.25 10.68
C VAL A 26 -18.73 -20.99 11.85
N ASP A 27 -19.67 -21.90 12.11
CA ASP A 27 -20.62 -21.85 13.23
C ASP A 27 -21.34 -20.49 13.40
N GLY A 28 -21.83 -19.92 12.30
CA GLY A 28 -22.57 -18.67 12.33
C GLY A 28 -21.70 -17.40 12.40
N LYS A 29 -20.37 -17.53 12.34
CA LYS A 29 -19.42 -16.42 12.48
C LYS A 29 -18.45 -16.36 11.31
N LEU A 30 -17.96 -15.16 10.99
CA LEU A 30 -16.83 -14.97 10.08
C LEU A 30 -15.52 -15.08 10.89
N VAL A 31 -14.69 -16.04 10.52
CA VAL A 31 -13.39 -16.31 11.17
C VAL A 31 -12.28 -15.93 10.20
N PHE A 32 -11.39 -15.03 10.61
CA PHE A 32 -10.20 -14.65 9.85
C PHE A 32 -9.35 -15.89 9.53
N GLN A 33 -8.87 -16.01 8.30
CA GLN A 33 -8.04 -17.12 7.85
C GLN A 33 -6.60 -16.65 7.64
N ASN A 34 -6.43 -15.69 6.74
CA ASN A 34 -5.15 -15.14 6.33
C ASN A 34 -5.39 -13.83 5.57
N SER A 35 -4.30 -13.14 5.27
CA SER A 35 -4.29 -12.02 4.33
C SER A 35 -3.49 -12.42 3.10
N GLU A 36 -3.89 -11.91 1.94
CA GLU A 36 -3.20 -12.15 0.67
C GLU A 36 -2.89 -10.81 -0.01
N VAL A 37 -1.66 -10.72 -0.53
CA VAL A 37 -1.23 -9.57 -1.33
C VAL A 37 -1.61 -9.81 -2.78
N THR A 38 -2.41 -8.93 -3.37
CA THR A 38 -2.94 -9.04 -4.75
C THR A 38 -1.94 -8.65 -5.81
N ASN A 39 -0.99 -7.78 -5.48
CA ASN A 39 -0.06 -7.20 -6.45
C ASN A 39 1.37 -7.17 -5.91
N ASN A 40 2.28 -7.74 -6.70
CA ASN A 40 3.72 -7.70 -6.42
C ASN A 40 4.33 -6.34 -6.76
N GLU A 41 3.65 -5.53 -7.57
CA GLU A 41 4.09 -4.19 -7.93
C GLU A 41 3.48 -3.17 -6.95
N VAL A 42 4.34 -2.45 -6.23
CA VAL A 42 3.94 -1.38 -5.34
C VAL A 42 3.75 -0.11 -6.17
N GLU A 43 2.50 0.33 -6.34
CA GLU A 43 2.19 1.63 -6.93
C GLU A 43 2.13 2.70 -5.83
N LEU A 44 2.90 3.78 -5.98
CA LEU A 44 2.98 4.89 -5.02
C LEU A 44 2.31 6.14 -5.61
N PHE A 45 1.53 6.84 -4.79
CA PHE A 45 0.83 8.06 -5.15
C PHE A 45 1.07 9.15 -4.11
N CYS A 46 1.06 10.41 -4.54
CA CYS A 46 1.00 11.53 -3.61
C CYS A 46 -0.37 11.53 -2.90
N ARG A 47 -0.36 11.65 -1.57
CA ARG A 47 -1.59 11.65 -0.77
C ARG A 47 -2.51 12.83 -1.09
N GLU A 48 -1.93 13.98 -1.40
CA GLU A 48 -2.66 15.24 -1.56
C GLU A 48 -3.22 15.45 -2.97
N CYS A 49 -2.41 15.20 -4.01
CA CYS A 49 -2.81 15.45 -5.40
C CYS A 49 -3.03 14.20 -6.24
N SER A 50 -2.88 13.00 -5.67
CA SER A 50 -3.03 11.72 -6.37
C SER A 50 -2.08 11.52 -7.55
N GLU A 51 -1.02 12.34 -7.67
CA GLU A 51 0.03 12.17 -8.68
C GLU A 51 0.71 10.82 -8.49
N ARG A 52 0.83 10.03 -9.55
CA ARG A 52 1.59 8.77 -9.53
C ARG A 52 3.07 9.08 -9.40
N ILE A 53 3.75 8.39 -8.49
CA ILE A 53 5.18 8.54 -8.26
C ILE A 53 5.89 7.27 -8.71
N ASP A 54 6.70 7.38 -9.76
CA ASP A 54 7.55 6.29 -10.20
C ASP A 54 8.77 6.18 -9.27
N PHE A 55 8.62 5.43 -8.19
CA PHE A 55 9.72 5.02 -7.33
C PHE A 55 10.25 3.66 -7.74
N ALA A 56 11.57 3.51 -7.76
CA ALA A 56 12.17 2.18 -7.76
C ALA A 56 11.76 1.50 -6.44
N SER A 57 11.08 0.35 -6.54
CA SER A 57 10.55 -0.40 -5.40
C SER A 57 11.59 -0.75 -4.32
N CYS A 58 12.88 -0.63 -4.64
CA CYS A 58 14.01 -0.87 -3.76
C CYS A 58 14.24 0.22 -2.69
N ASP A 59 13.64 1.41 -2.84
CA ASP A 59 13.88 2.55 -1.94
C ASP A 59 12.83 2.71 -0.82
N LEU A 60 11.78 1.87 -0.82
CA LEU A 60 10.76 1.87 0.22
C LEU A 60 11.25 1.09 1.46
N ILE A 61 11.64 1.81 2.51
CA ILE A 61 12.02 1.22 3.80
C ILE A 61 10.77 1.12 4.67
N GLY A 62 10.15 -0.07 4.70
CA GLY A 62 8.96 -0.34 5.53
C GLY A 62 8.86 -1.84 5.88
N LYS A 63 8.47 -2.14 7.12
CA LYS A 63 8.33 -3.53 7.58
C LYS A 63 7.28 -4.26 6.74
N LYS A 64 7.67 -5.38 6.12
CA LYS A 64 6.74 -6.45 5.80
C LYS A 64 6.09 -6.87 7.12
N HIS A 65 4.82 -6.54 7.31
CA HIS A 65 4.04 -7.22 8.34
C HIS A 65 3.90 -8.67 7.86
N GLY A 66 4.56 -9.56 8.60
CA GLY A 66 4.60 -11.00 8.31
C GLY A 66 3.30 -11.71 8.62
#